data_AF-A0A7X8XAP1-F1
#
_entry.id   AF-A0A7X8XAP1-F1
#
_cell.length_a   1.000
_cell.length_b   1.000
_cell.length_c   1.000
_cell.angle_alpha   90.00
_cell.angle_beta   90.00
_cell.angle_gamma   90.00
#
_symmetry.space_group_name_H-M   'P 1'
#
loop_
_entity.id
_entity.type
_entity.pdbx_description
1 polymer ?
#
loop_
_entity_poly.entity_id
_entity_poly.type
_entity_poly.pdbx_seq_one_letter_code
_entity_poly.pdbx_strand_id
1 'polypeptide(L)'
;MKKVFKQIGRFFRWIWRFFVDFFKSLWRVIVSLKTAKGILALAISLTIYYGWAIAFIVIGTVFPQYRWMIGVGTGVVIFWAGPFTPFWPITLVTTIIIQRYILRDKKTQSFKEIYKQFLADREMSKEDAAFIKRIERKEEKRRKKAQIDAEVENINVDFKVEERKNDQDSTPND
;
A
#
# COMPACT_ATOMS: atom_id res chain seq x y z
N MET A 1 -19.73 3.49 -20.73
CA MET A 1 -19.24 4.34 -19.61
C MET A 1 -19.14 3.63 -18.26
N LYS A 2 -20.19 2.97 -17.72
CA LYS A 2 -20.16 2.33 -16.38
C LYS A 2 -19.03 1.30 -16.16
N LYS A 3 -18.65 0.54 -17.20
CA LYS A 3 -17.52 -0.43 -17.14
C LYS A 3 -16.16 0.26 -16.95
N VAL A 4 -15.95 1.41 -17.59
CA VAL A 4 -14.70 2.20 -17.51
C VAL A 4 -14.54 2.82 -16.12
N PHE A 5 -15.60 3.40 -15.55
CA PHE A 5 -15.60 3.92 -14.17
C PHE A 5 -15.31 2.83 -13.13
N LYS A 6 -15.86 1.62 -13.30
CA LYS A 6 -15.59 0.47 -12.41
C LYS A 6 -14.15 -0.03 -12.55
N GLN A 7 -13.53 0.12 -13.71
CA GLN A 7 -12.13 -0.22 -13.95
C GLN A 7 -11.20 0.83 -13.33
N ILE A 8 -11.48 2.11 -13.51
CA ILE A 8 -10.76 3.23 -12.88
C ILE A 8 -10.84 3.12 -11.34
N GLY A 9 -12.02 2.85 -10.78
CA GLY A 9 -12.18 2.70 -9.32
C GLY A 9 -11.48 1.48 -8.73
N ARG A 10 -11.22 0.42 -9.51
CA ARG A 10 -10.36 -0.70 -9.09
C ARG A 10 -8.88 -0.32 -9.16
N PHE A 11 -8.48 0.36 -10.23
CA PHE A 11 -7.12 0.84 -10.42
C PHE A 11 -6.71 1.83 -9.32
N PHE A 12 -7.59 2.80 -8.99
CA PHE A 12 -7.35 3.77 -7.92
C PHE A 12 -7.21 3.11 -6.55
N ARG A 13 -8.06 2.13 -6.21
CA ARG A 13 -7.94 1.39 -4.95
C ARG A 13 -6.64 0.59 -4.84
N TRP A 14 -6.18 0.02 -5.96
CA TRP A 14 -4.91 -0.69 -6.00
C TRP A 14 -3.73 0.27 -5.82
N ILE A 15 -3.74 1.39 -6.53
CA ILE A 15 -2.73 2.45 -6.41
C ILE A 15 -2.73 3.08 -5.02
N TRP A 16 -3.90 3.32 -4.42
CA TRP A 16 -4.01 3.88 -3.08
C TRP A 16 -3.38 2.97 -2.03
N ARG A 17 -3.59 1.65 -2.12
CA ARG A 17 -2.93 0.68 -1.22
C ARG A 17 -1.42 0.72 -1.38
N PHE A 18 -0.93 0.66 -2.62
CA PHE A 18 0.50 0.77 -2.90
C PHE A 18 1.10 2.08 -2.35
N PHE A 19 0.36 3.19 -2.48
CA PHE A 19 0.77 4.49 -2.01
C PHE A 19 0.82 4.58 -0.48
N VAL A 20 -0.20 4.07 0.22
CA VAL A 20 -0.23 4.02 1.69
C VAL A 20 0.93 3.15 2.21
N ASP A 21 1.17 2.00 1.60
CA ASP A 21 2.27 1.11 1.99
C ASP A 21 3.64 1.77 1.74
N PHE A 22 3.79 2.48 0.61
CA PHE A 22 4.98 3.26 0.31
C PHE A 22 5.21 4.37 1.34
N PHE A 23 4.19 5.19 1.63
CA PHE A 23 4.29 6.27 2.63
C PHE A 23 4.54 5.74 4.04
N LYS A 24 3.94 4.60 4.41
CA LYS A 24 4.21 3.95 5.71
C LYS A 24 5.66 3.48 5.83
N SER A 25 6.23 2.98 4.74
CA SER A 25 7.64 2.63 4.70
C SER A 25 8.54 3.87 4.75
N LEU A 26 8.23 4.87 3.94
CA LEU A 26 8.91 6.16 3.91
C LEU A 26 8.93 6.85 5.29
N TRP A 27 7.79 6.86 5.97
CA TRP A 27 7.64 7.42 7.31
C TRP A 27 8.53 6.71 8.33
N ARG A 28 8.66 5.37 8.23
CA ARG A 28 9.58 4.62 9.10
C ARG A 28 11.04 5.03 8.89
N VAL A 29 11.46 5.27 7.64
CA VAL A 29 12.83 5.75 7.37
C VAL A 29 13.03 7.18 7.86
N ILE A 30 12.05 8.07 7.67
CA ILE A 30 12.14 9.45 8.19
C ILE A 30 12.23 9.44 9.73
N VAL A 31 11.43 8.61 10.40
CA VAL A 31 11.47 8.44 11.85
C VAL A 31 12.78 7.79 12.32
N SER A 32 13.38 6.88 11.54
CA SER A 32 14.69 6.30 11.87
C SER A 32 15.84 7.30 11.72
N LEU A 33 15.65 8.36 10.92
CA LEU A 33 16.60 9.47 10.74
C LEU A 33 16.48 10.58 11.79
N LYS A 34 15.76 10.37 12.92
CA LYS A 34 15.56 11.34 14.03
C LYS A 34 16.84 11.80 14.76
N THR A 35 18.02 11.56 14.20
CA THR A 35 19.27 12.18 14.63
C THR A 35 19.27 13.65 14.19
N ALA A 36 19.78 14.57 15.02
CA ALA A 36 19.85 16.00 14.69
C ALA A 36 20.51 16.27 13.31
N LYS A 37 21.54 15.48 12.97
CA LYS A 37 22.24 15.53 11.68
C LYS A 37 21.39 15.00 10.52
N GLY A 38 20.56 13.98 10.73
CA GLY A 38 19.66 13.42 9.72
C GLY A 38 18.52 14.39 9.38
N ILE A 39 17.95 15.03 10.40
CA ILE A 39 16.94 16.09 10.22
C ILE A 39 17.54 17.28 9.46
N LEU A 40 18.77 17.67 9.80
CA LEU A 40 19.46 18.75 9.09
C LEU A 40 19.75 18.39 7.63
N ALA A 41 20.22 17.17 7.36
CA ALA A 41 20.42 16.69 5.99
C ALA A 41 19.11 16.65 5.20
N LEU A 42 18.01 16.27 5.85
CA LEU A 42 16.68 16.24 5.26
C LEU A 42 16.19 17.66 4.94
N ALA A 43 16.41 18.61 5.84
CA ALA A 43 16.10 20.02 5.61
C ALA A 43 16.91 20.59 4.43
N ILE A 44 18.21 20.30 4.34
CA ILE A 44 19.05 20.72 3.19
C ILE A 44 18.52 20.09 1.90
N SER A 45 18.21 18.79 1.91
CA SER A 45 17.66 18.10 0.75
C SER A 45 16.33 18.72 0.31
N LEU A 46 15.43 19.02 1.24
CA LEU A 46 14.16 19.70 0.95
C LEU A 46 14.41 21.08 0.34
N THR A 47 15.36 21.85 0.84
CA THR A 47 15.73 23.16 0.29
C THR A 47 16.27 23.05 -1.14
N ILE A 48 17.01 21.98 -1.49
CA ILE A 48 17.49 21.77 -2.86
C ILE A 48 16.32 21.55 -3.83
N TYR A 49 15.26 20.84 -3.42
CA TYR A 49 14.15 20.52 -4.32
C TYR A 49 12.99 21.52 -4.28
N TYR A 50 12.65 22.07 -3.11
CA TYR A 50 11.57 23.06 -2.91
C TYR A 50 12.07 24.49 -2.74
N GLY A 51 13.30 24.69 -2.25
CA GLY A 51 13.78 26.02 -1.88
C GLY A 51 13.83 26.99 -3.05
N TRP A 52 14.23 26.51 -4.24
CA TRP A 52 14.22 27.33 -5.45
C TRP A 52 12.79 27.63 -5.95
N ALA A 53 11.86 26.70 -5.79
CA ALA A 53 10.46 26.90 -6.18
C ALA A 53 9.78 27.96 -5.29
N ILE A 54 10.05 27.91 -3.98
CA ILE A 54 9.60 28.93 -3.02
C ILE A 54 10.26 30.29 -3.36
N ALA A 55 11.56 30.31 -3.65
CA ALA A 55 12.24 31.53 -4.06
C ALA A 55 11.62 32.13 -5.32
N PHE A 56 11.23 31.32 -6.30
CA PHE A 56 10.55 31.79 -7.52
C PHE A 56 9.19 32.40 -7.24
N ILE A 57 8.43 31.81 -6.31
CA ILE A 57 7.15 32.38 -5.87
C ILE A 57 7.39 33.71 -5.17
N VAL A 58 8.31 33.77 -4.21
CA VAL A 58 8.62 35.00 -3.45
C VAL A 58 9.10 36.11 -4.38
N ILE A 59 10.07 35.85 -5.25
CA ILE A 59 10.58 36.82 -6.22
C ILE A 59 9.46 37.30 -7.15
N GLY A 60 8.64 36.38 -7.67
CA GLY A 60 7.51 36.73 -8.53
C GLY A 60 6.44 37.56 -7.82
N THR A 61 6.27 37.40 -6.50
CA THR A 61 5.34 38.23 -5.69
C THR A 61 5.90 39.61 -5.36
N VAL A 62 7.20 39.72 -5.08
CA VAL A 62 7.86 41.00 -4.73
C VAL A 62 8.11 41.87 -5.97
N PHE A 63 8.43 41.24 -7.11
CA PHE A 63 8.76 41.94 -8.35
C PHE A 63 7.68 41.68 -9.43
N PRO A 64 6.80 42.67 -9.70
CA PRO A 64 5.66 42.51 -10.61
C PRO A 64 6.03 42.12 -12.04
N GLN A 65 7.27 42.43 -12.45
CA GLN A 65 7.79 42.13 -13.78
C GLN A 65 8.06 40.63 -14.01
N TYR A 66 8.13 39.83 -12.95
CA TYR A 66 8.45 38.41 -13.00
C TYR A 66 7.28 37.50 -12.57
N ARG A 67 6.03 37.94 -12.78
CA ARG A 67 4.81 37.18 -12.43
C ARG A 67 4.76 35.76 -12.99
N TRP A 68 5.41 35.50 -14.13
CA TRP A 68 5.52 34.16 -14.70
C TRP A 68 6.27 33.17 -13.78
N MET A 69 7.19 33.67 -12.94
CA MET A 69 7.92 32.86 -11.95
C MET A 69 7.00 32.31 -10.87
N ILE A 70 5.90 33.01 -10.53
CA ILE A 70 4.87 32.48 -9.64
C ILE A 70 4.24 31.24 -10.28
N GLY A 71 3.84 31.32 -11.55
CA GLY A 71 3.24 30.18 -12.26
C GLY A 71 4.16 28.97 -12.30
N VAL A 72 5.44 29.17 -12.60
CA VAL A 72 6.44 28.10 -12.62
C VAL A 72 6.69 27.53 -11.22
N GLY A 73 6.89 28.39 -10.21
CA GLY A 73 7.13 27.97 -8.84
C GLY A 73 5.93 27.20 -8.24
N THR A 74 4.71 27.71 -8.43
CA THR A 74 3.49 27.03 -8.00
C THR A 74 3.27 25.72 -8.74
N GLY A 75 3.52 25.68 -10.05
CA GLY A 75 3.43 24.45 -10.84
C GLY A 75 4.38 23.37 -10.34
N VAL A 76 5.62 23.75 -10.01
CA VAL A 76 6.63 22.85 -9.43
C VAL A 76 6.21 22.35 -8.05
N VAL A 77 5.67 23.22 -7.19
CA VAL A 77 5.17 22.82 -5.86
C VAL A 77 4.03 21.82 -5.99
N ILE A 78 3.05 22.09 -6.86
CA ILE A 78 1.91 21.19 -7.08
C ILE A 78 2.37 19.87 -7.71
N PHE A 79 3.30 19.93 -8.67
CA PHE A 79 3.90 18.76 -9.29
C PHE A 79 4.50 17.85 -8.22
N TRP A 80 5.39 18.38 -7.37
CA TRP A 80 6.05 17.61 -6.31
C TRP A 80 5.14 17.25 -5.13
N ALA A 81 4.03 17.96 -4.92
CA ALA A 81 2.99 17.57 -3.97
C ALA A 81 2.14 16.40 -4.49
N GLY A 82 2.28 16.04 -5.77
CA GLY A 82 1.55 14.96 -6.40
C GLY A 82 1.95 13.58 -5.84
N PRO A 83 0.98 12.68 -5.59
CA PRO A 83 1.22 11.35 -5.02
C PRO A 83 2.00 10.39 -5.94
N PHE A 84 2.25 10.77 -7.19
CA PHE A 84 2.99 9.94 -8.15
C PHE A 84 4.41 10.41 -8.40
N THR A 85 4.84 11.50 -7.74
CA THR A 85 6.19 11.98 -7.95
C THR A 85 7.18 11.15 -7.15
N PRO A 86 8.32 10.78 -7.76
CA PRO A 86 9.43 10.17 -7.04
C PRO A 86 10.13 11.16 -6.10
N PHE A 87 9.49 12.28 -5.74
CA PHE A 87 10.00 13.32 -4.87
C PHE A 87 10.55 12.77 -3.57
N TRP A 88 9.70 12.05 -2.85
CA TRP A 88 9.99 11.50 -1.54
C TRP A 88 11.17 10.51 -1.55
N PRO A 89 11.22 9.50 -2.44
CA PRO A 89 12.37 8.59 -2.50
C PRO A 89 13.65 9.31 -2.93
N ILE A 90 13.59 10.24 -3.90
CA ILE A 90 14.75 11.03 -4.33
C ILE A 90 15.28 11.88 -3.18
N THR A 91 14.39 12.57 -2.45
CA THR A 91 14.76 13.39 -1.27
C THR A 91 15.43 12.54 -0.19
N LEU A 92 14.96 11.33 0.03
CA LEU A 92 15.57 10.40 0.99
C LEU A 92 16.96 9.94 0.56
N VAL A 93 17.15 9.60 -0.72
CA VAL A 93 18.48 9.26 -1.26
C VAL A 93 19.44 10.43 -1.09
N THR A 94 19.01 11.63 -1.47
CA THR A 94 19.83 12.85 -1.36
C THR A 94 20.14 13.19 0.10
N THR A 95 19.20 12.99 1.02
CA THR A 95 19.43 13.13 2.47
C THR A 95 20.54 12.21 2.96
N ILE A 96 20.54 10.93 2.55
CA ILE A 96 21.56 9.96 2.93
C ILE A 96 22.93 10.37 2.36
N ILE A 97 22.97 10.85 1.11
CA ILE A 97 24.19 11.36 0.48
C ILE A 97 24.73 12.57 1.26
N ILE A 98 23.89 13.57 1.55
CA ILE A 98 24.28 14.75 2.32
C ILE A 98 24.78 14.36 3.71
N GLN A 99 24.09 13.45 4.39
CA GLN A 99 24.49 12.98 5.72
C GLN A 99 25.87 12.29 5.70
N ARG A 100 26.17 11.53 4.65
CA ARG A 100 27.44 10.82 4.50
C ARG A 100 28.59 11.74 4.03
N TYR A 101 28.34 12.60 3.06
CA TYR A 101 29.37 13.41 2.40
C TYR A 101 29.60 14.77 3.08
N ILE A 102 28.54 15.48 3.44
CA ILE A 102 28.62 16.83 4.04
C ILE A 102 28.75 16.74 5.57
N LEU A 103 27.91 15.96 6.22
CA LEU A 103 27.90 15.84 7.70
C LEU A 103 28.91 14.83 8.23
N ARG A 104 29.59 14.09 7.34
CA ARG A 104 30.68 13.13 7.62
C ARG A 104 30.34 12.15 8.76
N ASP A 105 29.06 11.82 8.90
CA ASP A 105 28.57 11.10 10.07
C ASP A 105 28.70 9.58 9.88
N LYS A 106 29.68 8.97 10.57
CA LYS A 106 30.01 7.55 10.45
C LYS A 106 28.99 6.61 11.14
N LYS A 107 28.08 7.14 11.97
CA LYS A 107 27.03 6.36 12.66
C LYS A 107 25.75 6.19 11.83
N THR A 108 25.73 6.68 10.60
CA THR A 108 24.55 6.60 9.73
C THR A 108 24.34 5.15 9.29
N GLN A 109 23.15 4.60 9.50
CA GLN A 109 22.77 3.29 8.93
C GLN A 109 23.05 3.33 7.43
N SER A 110 23.91 2.41 6.98
CA SER A 110 24.33 2.36 5.58
C SER A 110 23.10 2.17 4.70
N PHE A 111 23.09 2.74 3.48
CA PHE A 111 22.03 2.51 2.49
C PHE A 111 21.73 1.00 2.32
N LYS A 112 22.74 0.15 2.53
CA LYS A 112 22.63 -1.31 2.54
C LYS A 112 21.73 -1.85 3.66
N GLU A 113 21.75 -1.26 4.85
CA GLU A 113 20.91 -1.65 5.99
C GLU A 113 19.47 -1.20 5.80
N ILE A 114 19.27 0.03 5.33
CA ILE A 114 17.94 0.55 4.97
C ILE A 114 17.35 -0.31 3.86
N TYR A 115 18.10 -0.59 2.80
CA TYR A 115 17.67 -1.47 1.71
C TYR A 115 17.39 -2.90 2.18
N LYS A 116 18.19 -3.42 3.13
CA LYS A 116 17.96 -4.74 3.74
C LYS A 116 16.67 -4.75 4.58
N GLN A 117 16.36 -3.69 5.32
CA GLN A 117 15.08 -3.54 6.02
C GLN A 117 13.91 -3.46 5.03
N PHE A 118 14.05 -2.71 3.93
CA PHE A 118 13.04 -2.64 2.87
C PHE A 118 12.78 -4.00 2.20
N LEU A 119 13.83 -4.78 1.95
CA LEU A 119 13.70 -6.12 1.39
C LEU A 119 13.04 -7.09 2.39
N ALA A 120 13.43 -7.04 3.67
CA ALA A 120 12.85 -7.87 4.72
C ALA A 120 11.36 -7.59 4.94
N ASP A 121 10.95 -6.32 4.95
CA ASP A 121 9.52 -5.93 5.02
C ASP A 121 8.73 -6.44 3.81
N ARG A 122 9.34 -6.48 2.62
CA ARG A 122 8.72 -7.05 1.41
C ARG A 122 8.58 -8.56 1.48
N GLU A 123 9.55 -9.25 2.07
CA GLU A 123 9.48 -10.70 2.27
C GLU A 123 8.42 -11.06 3.31
N MET A 124 8.39 -10.37 4.44
CA MET A 124 7.36 -10.54 5.47
C MET A 124 5.95 -10.27 4.91
N SER A 125 5.79 -9.21 4.11
CA SER A 125 4.52 -8.92 3.42
C SER A 125 4.08 -10.04 2.46
N LYS A 126 5.02 -10.73 1.80
CA LYS A 126 4.71 -11.90 0.95
C LYS A 126 4.34 -13.12 1.78
N GLU A 127 4.99 -13.34 2.91
CA GLU A 127 4.67 -14.44 3.83
C GLU A 127 3.28 -14.26 4.46
N ASP A 128 2.94 -13.06 4.91
CA ASP A 128 1.61 -12.73 5.43
C ASP A 128 0.53 -12.95 4.36
N ALA A 129 0.78 -12.49 3.13
CA ALA A 129 -0.13 -12.73 2.01
C ALA A 129 -0.28 -14.23 1.68
N ALA A 130 0.80 -15.00 1.77
CA ALA A 130 0.76 -16.44 1.57
C ALA A 130 0.01 -17.17 2.70
N PHE A 131 0.17 -16.71 3.94
CA PHE A 131 -0.53 -17.24 5.11
C PHE A 131 -2.05 -16.98 5.03
N ILE A 132 -2.46 -15.74 4.73
CA ILE A 132 -3.88 -15.38 4.54
C ILE A 132 -4.50 -16.26 3.44
N LYS A 133 -3.81 -16.42 2.30
CA LYS A 133 -4.27 -17.28 1.20
C LYS A 133 -4.42 -18.75 1.61
N ARG A 134 -3.58 -19.24 2.53
CA ARG A 134 -3.71 -20.61 3.09
C ARG A 134 -4.94 -20.74 4.00
N ILE A 135 -5.23 -19.71 4.80
CA ILE A 135 -6.44 -19.68 5.66
C ILE A 135 -7.69 -19.65 4.79
N GLU A 136 -7.79 -18.73 3.83
CA GLU A 136 -8.94 -18.63 2.93
C GLU A 136 -9.21 -19.96 2.22
N ARG A 137 -8.16 -20.64 1.72
CA ARG A 137 -8.29 -21.95 1.07
C ARG A 137 -8.77 -23.05 2.03
N LYS A 138 -8.39 -23.00 3.31
CA LYS A 138 -8.88 -23.94 4.34
C LYS A 138 -10.35 -23.67 4.65
N GLU A 139 -10.75 -22.41 4.79
CA GLU A 139 -12.15 -22.04 5.01
C GLU A 139 -13.04 -22.42 3.84
N GLU A 140 -12.60 -22.18 2.60
CA GLU A 140 -13.36 -22.55 1.41
C GLU A 140 -13.60 -24.06 1.33
N LYS A 141 -12.57 -24.87 1.64
CA LYS A 141 -12.71 -26.33 1.73
C LYS A 141 -13.69 -26.76 2.83
N ARG A 142 -13.66 -26.11 4.00
CA ARG A 142 -14.61 -26.39 5.09
C ARG A 142 -16.03 -26.03 4.71
N ARG A 143 -16.25 -24.90 4.02
CA ARG A 143 -17.57 -24.50 3.52
C ARG A 143 -18.10 -25.48 2.48
N LYS A 144 -17.27 -25.90 1.51
CA LYS A 144 -17.64 -26.91 0.52
C LYS A 144 -17.97 -28.25 1.17
N LYS A 145 -17.18 -28.68 2.16
CA LYS A 145 -17.45 -29.90 2.91
C LYS A 145 -18.77 -29.81 3.69
N ALA A 146 -19.02 -28.72 4.40
CA ALA A 146 -20.27 -28.51 5.13
C ALA A 146 -21.51 -28.44 4.21
N GLN A 147 -21.37 -27.88 3.01
CA GLN A 147 -22.43 -27.92 1.99
C GLN A 147 -22.70 -29.35 1.52
N ILE A 148 -21.66 -30.13 1.23
CA ILE A 148 -21.81 -31.54 0.82
C ILE A 148 -22.42 -32.36 1.95
N ASP A 149 -21.96 -32.19 3.20
CA ASP A 149 -22.46 -32.93 4.35
C ASP A 149 -23.96 -32.62 4.58
N ALA A 150 -24.39 -31.36 4.44
CA ALA A 150 -25.80 -30.97 4.52
C ALA A 150 -26.65 -31.47 3.34
N GLU A 151 -26.07 -31.52 2.14
CA GLU A 151 -26.74 -32.08 0.95
C GLU A 151 -26.96 -33.60 1.09
N VAL A 152 -25.96 -34.33 1.60
CA VAL A 152 -26.06 -35.77 1.90
C VAL A 152 -27.09 -36.04 2.99
N GLU A 153 -27.16 -35.20 4.03
CA GLU A 153 -28.17 -35.32 5.09
C GLU A 153 -29.59 -35.17 4.55
N ASN A 154 -29.84 -34.16 3.71
CA ASN A 154 -31.15 -33.97 3.07
C ASN A 154 -31.54 -35.16 2.20
N ILE A 155 -30.63 -35.69 1.37
CA ILE A 155 -30.87 -36.87 0.53
C ILE A 155 -31.23 -38.11 1.38
N ASN A 156 -30.55 -38.31 2.51
CA ASN A 156 -30.80 -39.45 3.38
C ASN A 156 -32.15 -39.36 4.10
N VAL A 157 -32.58 -38.14 4.47
CA VAL A 157 -33.93 -37.91 5.01
C VAL A 157 -34.99 -38.20 3.96
N ASP A 158 -34.81 -37.75 2.72
CA ASP A 158 -35.74 -38.02 1.61
C ASP A 158 -35.88 -39.53 1.36
N PHE A 159 -34.77 -40.27 1.30
CA PHE A 159 -34.79 -41.73 1.12
C PHE A 159 -35.56 -42.44 2.25
N LYS A 160 -35.34 -42.03 3.51
CA LYS A 160 -36.01 -42.61 4.67
C LYS A 160 -37.50 -42.28 4.76
N VAL A 161 -37.92 -41.15 4.19
CA VAL A 161 -39.34 -40.79 4.05
C VAL A 161 -40.00 -41.64 2.96
N GLU A 162 -39.28 -41.94 1.89
CA GLU A 162 -39.76 -42.77 0.77
C GLU A 162 -39.89 -44.26 1.18
N GLU A 163 -38.92 -44.79 1.94
CA GLU A 163 -38.95 -46.15 2.49
C GLU A 163 -40.16 -46.35 3.44
N ARG A 164 -40.44 -45.39 4.31
CA ARG A 164 -41.62 -45.44 5.21
C ARG A 164 -42.96 -45.36 4.48
N LYS A 165 -43.01 -44.74 3.30
CA LYS A 165 -44.23 -44.73 2.48
C LYS A 165 -44.48 -46.09 1.82
N ASN A 166 -43.42 -46.78 1.38
CA ASN A 166 -43.53 -48.12 0.81
C ASN A 166 -43.90 -49.20 1.86
N ASP A 167 -43.43 -49.06 3.10
CA ASP A 167 -43.80 -49.98 4.18
C ASP A 167 -45.26 -49.83 4.65
N GLN A 168 -45.85 -48.63 4.53
CA GLN A 168 -47.28 -48.41 4.85
C GLN A 168 -48.24 -48.95 3.78
N ASP A 169 -47.79 -49.05 2.52
CA ASP A 169 -48.61 -49.55 1.41
C ASP A 169 -48.57 -51.09 1.27
N SER A 170 -47.73 -51.77 2.06
CA SER A 170 -47.55 -53.23 2.04
C SER A 170 -48.21 -53.98 3.20
N THR A 171 -48.90 -53.28 4.12
CA THR A 171 -49.78 -53.93 5.10
C THR A 171 -51.10 -54.34 4.45
N PRO A 172 -51.44 -55.65 4.37
CA PRO A 172 -52.70 -56.12 3.81
C PRO A 172 -53.85 -55.68 4.73
N ASN A 173 -54.88 -55.06 4.15
CA ASN A 173 -56.17 -54.90 4.83
C ASN A 173 -56.81 -56.30 4.94
N ASP A 174 -56.83 -56.84 6.15
CA ASP A 174 -57.73 -57.92 6.58
C ASP A 174 -59.19 -57.43 6.62
#